data_AF-A0A8J6NL39-F1
#
_entry.id   AF-A0A8J6NL39-F1
#
_cell.length_a   1.000
_cell.length_b   1.000
_cell.length_c   1.000
_cell.angle_alpha   90.00
_cell.angle_beta   90.00
_cell.angle_gamma   90.00
#
_symmetry.space_group_name_H-M   'P 1'
#
loop_
_entity.id
_entity.type
_entity.pdbx_description
1 polymer ?
#
loop_
_entity_poly.entity_id
_entity_poly.type
_entity_poly.pdbx_seq_one_letter_code
_entity_poly.pdbx_strand_id
1 'polypeptide(L)'
;MQFENLKAIIDFAIEKEKEAAEFYDDVSEREPFAGSKEMLKEFAAQERKHQAMLEKFLTQGVDQNVAEYKLKWITDIKRSNYVVDMEYQEGMGYNELLMLAMKREEKALALYNKLEKEVEDAKSKKLFQVLSQEEAKHKLFLETKYDDYMANMGD
;
A
#
# COMPACT_ATOMS: atom_id res chain seq x y z
N MET A 1 -5.32 -4.51 -18.36
CA MET A 1 -5.71 -5.79 -17.72
C MET A 1 -7.24 -5.87 -17.78
N GLN A 2 -7.87 -7.02 -18.03
CA GLN A 2 -9.35 -7.10 -18.04
C GLN A 2 -9.83 -7.88 -16.82
N PHE A 3 -10.76 -7.29 -16.07
CA PHE A 3 -11.43 -7.92 -14.93
C PHE A 3 -12.87 -8.25 -15.30
N GLU A 4 -13.31 -9.47 -15.00
CA GLU A 4 -14.65 -9.94 -15.35
C GLU A 4 -15.75 -9.35 -14.46
N ASN A 5 -15.42 -9.02 -13.21
CA ASN A 5 -16.35 -8.49 -12.21
C ASN A 5 -15.60 -7.88 -11.01
N LEU A 6 -16.34 -7.26 -10.08
CA LEU A 6 -15.78 -6.65 -8.87
C LEU A 6 -15.04 -7.65 -7.97
N LYS A 7 -15.49 -8.91 -7.92
CA LYS A 7 -14.82 -9.94 -7.14
C LYS A 7 -13.41 -10.19 -7.68
N ALA A 8 -13.23 -10.27 -9.01
CA ALA A 8 -11.92 -10.44 -9.62
C ALA A 8 -10.96 -9.28 -9.30
N ILE A 9 -11.48 -8.05 -9.19
CA ILE A 9 -10.69 -6.88 -8.77
C ILE A 9 -10.26 -7.02 -7.30
N ILE A 10 -11.18 -7.41 -6.43
CA ILE A 10 -10.88 -7.60 -5.00
C ILE A 10 -9.91 -8.77 -4.79
N ASP A 11 -10.11 -9.89 -5.46
CA ASP A 11 -9.18 -11.02 -5.39
C ASP A 11 -7.78 -10.59 -5.84
N PHE A 12 -7.67 -9.80 -6.92
CA PHE A 12 -6.40 -9.23 -7.37
C PHE A 12 -5.75 -8.34 -6.31
N ALA A 13 -6.52 -7.43 -5.69
CA ALA A 13 -6.03 -6.57 -4.63
C ALA A 13 -5.58 -7.38 -3.40
N ILE A 14 -6.33 -8.39 -2.99
CA ILE A 14 -5.97 -9.31 -1.88
C ILE A 14 -4.63 -9.98 -2.15
N GLU A 15 -4.39 -10.46 -3.37
CA GLU A 15 -3.10 -11.07 -3.70
C GLU A 15 -1.96 -10.04 -3.65
N LYS A 16 -2.20 -8.77 -4.01
CA LYS A 16 -1.20 -7.70 -3.82
C LYS A 16 -0.89 -7.41 -2.36
N GLU A 17 -1.89 -7.40 -1.49
CA GLU A 17 -1.68 -7.25 -0.05
C GLU A 17 -0.88 -8.41 0.54
N LYS A 18 -1.15 -9.65 0.10
CA LYS A 18 -0.39 -10.83 0.52
C LYS A 18 1.06 -10.78 0.05
N GLU A 19 1.29 -10.48 -1.23
CA GLU A 19 2.62 -10.31 -1.79
C GLU A 19 3.42 -9.24 -1.03
N ALA A 20 2.78 -8.14 -0.64
CA ALA A 20 3.41 -7.08 0.14
C ALA A 20 3.69 -7.51 1.60
N ALA A 21 2.75 -8.17 2.26
CA ALA A 21 2.94 -8.70 3.61
C ALA A 21 4.10 -9.70 3.67
N GLU A 22 4.09 -10.69 2.77
CA GLU A 22 5.12 -11.72 2.68
C GLU A 22 6.50 -11.12 2.36
N PHE A 23 6.54 -10.11 1.48
CA PHE A 23 7.77 -9.38 1.20
C PHE A 23 8.34 -8.73 2.47
N TYR A 24 7.52 -8.03 3.26
CA TYR A 24 7.99 -7.38 4.47
C TYR A 24 8.38 -8.38 5.57
N ASP A 25 7.69 -9.52 5.69
CA ASP A 25 8.10 -10.57 6.62
C ASP A 25 9.46 -11.17 6.24
N ASP A 26 9.65 -11.56 4.97
CA ASP A 26 10.92 -12.13 4.49
C ASP A 26 12.08 -11.16 4.73
N VAL A 27 11.88 -9.90 4.37
CA VAL A 27 12.89 -8.85 4.58
C VAL A 27 13.16 -8.64 6.08
N SER A 28 12.15 -8.73 6.94
CA SER A 28 12.33 -8.62 8.40
C SER A 28 13.18 -9.74 9.00
N GLU A 29 13.16 -10.94 8.41
CA GLU A 29 13.96 -12.07 8.87
C GLU A 29 15.43 -11.92 8.48
N ARG A 30 15.68 -11.31 7.33
CA ARG A 30 17.01 -11.12 6.72
C ARG A 30 17.77 -9.94 7.28
N GLU A 31 17.08 -8.93 7.79
CA GLU A 31 17.74 -7.76 8.38
C GLU A 31 18.58 -8.13 9.62
N PRO A 32 19.71 -7.46 9.90
CA PRO A 32 20.47 -7.70 11.12
C PRO A 32 20.02 -6.82 12.29
N PHE A 33 19.42 -5.65 12.02
CA PHE A 33 19.11 -4.64 13.02
C PHE A 33 17.71 -4.77 13.60
N ALA A 34 17.58 -4.87 14.93
CA ALA A 34 16.30 -5.07 15.62
C ALA A 34 15.24 -3.99 15.26
N GLY A 35 15.64 -2.72 15.18
CA GLY A 35 14.72 -1.63 14.82
C GLY A 35 14.18 -1.75 13.38
N SER A 36 15.00 -2.18 12.43
CA SER A 36 14.56 -2.47 11.06
C SER A 36 13.58 -3.64 11.03
N LYS A 37 13.86 -4.72 11.79
CA LYS A 37 12.96 -5.88 11.90
C LYS A 37 11.58 -5.50 12.42
N GLU A 38 11.54 -4.72 13.50
CA GLU A 38 10.27 -4.30 14.11
C GLU A 38 9.46 -3.44 13.13
N MET A 39 10.10 -2.48 12.46
CA MET A 39 9.43 -1.67 11.43
C MET A 39 8.84 -2.55 10.31
N LEU A 40 9.63 -3.47 9.75
CA LEU A 40 9.18 -4.31 8.65
C LEU A 40 8.01 -5.21 9.07
N LYS A 41 8.02 -5.73 10.31
CA LYS A 41 6.87 -6.45 10.87
C LYS A 41 5.65 -5.56 11.06
N GLU A 42 5.82 -4.29 11.41
CA GLU A 42 4.71 -3.34 11.45
C GLU A 42 4.09 -3.15 10.07
N PHE A 43 4.91 -3.03 9.02
CA PHE A 43 4.42 -2.91 7.63
C PHE A 43 3.68 -4.17 7.20
N ALA A 44 4.26 -5.35 7.43
CA ALA A 44 3.60 -6.63 7.15
C ALA A 44 2.25 -6.77 7.90
N ALA A 45 2.15 -6.24 9.12
CA ALA A 45 0.92 -6.23 9.89
C ALA A 45 -0.12 -5.21 9.37
N GLN A 46 0.31 -4.13 8.72
CA GLN A 46 -0.59 -3.19 8.04
C GLN A 46 -1.20 -3.83 6.79
N GLU A 47 -0.41 -4.46 5.92
CA GLU A 47 -0.95 -5.11 4.72
C GLU A 47 -1.92 -6.24 5.04
N ARG A 48 -1.65 -7.01 6.10
CA ARG A 48 -2.61 -8.03 6.59
C ARG A 48 -3.93 -7.43 7.06
N LYS A 49 -3.96 -6.21 7.58
CA LYS A 49 -5.22 -5.53 7.94
C LYS A 49 -6.00 -5.13 6.69
N HIS A 50 -5.32 -4.71 5.62
CA HIS A 50 -5.95 -4.38 4.35
C HIS A 50 -6.48 -5.63 3.67
N GLN A 51 -5.69 -6.70 3.64
CA GLN A 51 -6.13 -8.03 3.21
C GLN A 51 -7.43 -8.43 3.94
N ALA A 52 -7.45 -8.37 5.27
CA ALA A 52 -8.64 -8.72 6.05
C ALA A 52 -9.85 -7.79 5.78
N MET A 53 -9.61 -6.52 5.43
CA MET A 53 -10.66 -5.58 5.04
C MET A 53 -11.25 -5.98 3.68
N LEU A 54 -10.42 -6.32 2.70
CA LEU A 54 -10.85 -6.76 1.38
C LEU A 54 -11.58 -8.12 1.42
N GLU A 55 -11.11 -9.06 2.24
CA GLU A 55 -11.79 -10.34 2.47
C GLU A 55 -13.19 -10.14 3.10
N LYS A 56 -13.36 -9.12 3.95
CA LYS A 56 -14.68 -8.74 4.46
C LYS A 56 -15.61 -8.23 3.36
N PHE A 57 -15.11 -7.48 2.38
CA PHE A 57 -15.93 -7.03 1.25
C PHE A 57 -16.47 -8.22 0.45
N LEU A 58 -15.67 -9.28 0.28
CA LEU A 58 -16.11 -10.51 -0.37
C LEU A 58 -17.23 -11.23 0.40
N THR A 59 -17.11 -11.30 1.73
CA THR A 59 -18.06 -12.06 2.56
C THR A 59 -19.35 -11.30 2.87
N GLN A 60 -19.31 -9.96 2.94
CA GLN A 60 -20.45 -9.11 3.29
C GLN A 60 -21.19 -8.53 2.08
N GLY A 61 -20.72 -8.81 0.87
CA GLY A 61 -21.30 -8.31 -0.38
C GLY A 61 -20.52 -7.10 -0.91
N VAL A 62 -19.84 -7.32 -2.03
CA VAL A 62 -18.92 -6.34 -2.63
C VAL A 62 -19.65 -5.07 -3.07
N ASP A 63 -20.80 -5.22 -3.73
CA ASP A 63 -21.58 -4.11 -4.24
C ASP A 63 -22.00 -3.11 -3.15
N GLN A 64 -22.46 -3.61 -2.00
CA GLN A 64 -22.93 -2.77 -0.90
C GLN A 64 -21.77 -2.05 -0.22
N ASN A 65 -20.69 -2.77 0.11
CA ASN A 65 -19.51 -2.19 0.75
C ASN A 65 -18.88 -1.07 -0.10
N VAL A 66 -18.74 -1.32 -1.41
CA VAL A 66 -18.23 -0.30 -2.35
C VAL A 66 -19.21 0.87 -2.47
N ALA A 67 -20.52 0.62 -2.53
CA ALA A 67 -21.54 1.68 -2.62
C ALA A 67 -21.57 2.58 -1.38
N GLU A 68 -21.41 2.02 -0.18
CA GLU A 68 -21.43 2.76 1.09
C GLU A 68 -20.09 3.43 1.43
N TYR A 69 -18.99 2.99 0.82
CA TYR A 69 -17.67 3.58 1.05
C TYR A 69 -17.67 5.07 0.71
N LYS A 70 -17.19 5.87 1.67
CA LYS A 70 -17.07 7.33 1.55
C LYS A 70 -15.63 7.70 1.21
N LEU A 71 -15.43 8.07 -0.05
CA LEU A 71 -14.15 8.59 -0.51
C LEU A 71 -13.83 9.93 0.20
N LYS A 72 -12.57 10.10 0.55
CA LYS A 72 -11.98 11.26 1.21
C LYS A 72 -10.68 11.59 0.51
N TRP A 73 -10.46 12.88 0.34
CA TRP A 73 -9.18 13.36 -0.16
C TRP A 73 -8.06 13.02 0.85
N ILE A 74 -6.96 12.45 0.33
CA ILE A 74 -5.74 12.20 1.09
C ILE A 74 -4.69 13.20 0.60
N THR A 75 -4.05 13.88 1.54
CA THR A 75 -2.96 14.81 1.23
C THR A 75 -1.78 14.06 0.63
N ASP A 76 -1.30 14.50 -0.53
CA ASP A 76 -0.11 13.94 -1.17
C ASP A 76 1.09 14.88 -0.96
N ILE A 77 2.02 14.49 -0.10
CA ILE A 77 3.23 15.29 0.21
C ILE A 77 4.42 14.96 -0.69
N LYS A 78 4.26 13.99 -1.61
CA LYS A 78 5.15 13.72 -2.75
C LYS A 78 6.61 13.41 -2.38
N ARG A 79 6.90 12.91 -1.18
CA ARG A 79 8.28 12.56 -0.79
C ARG A 79 8.81 11.42 -1.65
N SER A 80 8.02 10.37 -1.83
CA SER A 80 8.30 9.21 -2.69
C SER A 80 8.59 9.58 -4.15
N ASN A 81 8.00 10.65 -4.67
CA ASN A 81 8.22 11.09 -6.05
C ASN A 81 9.68 11.48 -6.35
N TYR A 82 10.44 11.85 -5.32
CA TYR A 82 11.87 12.18 -5.43
C TYR A 82 12.78 11.00 -5.11
N VAL A 83 12.21 9.87 -4.71
CA VAL A 83 12.92 8.62 -4.49
C VAL A 83 13.08 7.90 -5.82
N VAL A 84 14.33 7.55 -6.16
CA VAL A 84 14.62 6.71 -7.33
C VAL A 84 14.13 5.30 -7.10
N ASP A 85 13.84 4.57 -8.18
CA ASP A 85 13.49 3.16 -8.06
C ASP A 85 14.63 2.39 -7.40
N MET A 86 14.30 1.70 -6.33
CA MET A 86 15.23 0.90 -5.53
C MET A 86 14.62 -0.47 -5.24
N GLU A 87 15.51 -1.46 -5.14
CA GLU A 87 15.18 -2.82 -4.73
C GLU A 87 15.78 -3.07 -3.36
N TYR A 88 15.18 -3.98 -2.61
CA TYR A 88 15.69 -4.34 -1.29
C TYR A 88 17.13 -4.89 -1.37
N GLN A 89 17.98 -4.42 -0.45
CA GLN A 89 19.32 -4.95 -0.22
C GLN A 89 19.49 -5.22 1.28
N GLU A 90 20.13 -6.35 1.61
CA GLU A 90 20.37 -6.72 3.00
C GLU A 90 21.26 -5.68 3.69
N GLY A 91 20.83 -5.24 4.87
CA GLY A 91 21.54 -4.21 5.65
C GLY A 91 21.19 -2.78 5.26
N MET A 92 20.12 -2.57 4.48
CA MET A 92 19.55 -1.24 4.25
C MET A 92 19.24 -0.53 5.58
N GLY A 93 19.60 0.75 5.64
CA GLY A 93 19.28 1.60 6.77
C GLY A 93 17.77 1.81 6.94
N TYR A 94 17.36 2.21 8.14
CA TYR A 94 15.95 2.49 8.47
C TYR A 94 15.30 3.50 7.49
N ASN A 95 16.03 4.55 7.10
CA ASN A 95 15.59 5.52 6.10
C ASN A 95 15.44 4.92 4.70
N GLU A 96 16.34 4.02 4.30
CA GLU A 96 16.30 3.36 2.99
C GLU A 96 15.12 2.38 2.90
N LEU A 97 14.83 1.66 3.99
CA LEU A 97 13.65 0.80 4.09
C LEU A 97 12.35 1.60 4.01
N LEU A 98 12.29 2.78 4.64
CA LEU A 98 11.16 3.71 4.48
C LEU A 98 11.04 4.21 3.04
N MET A 99 12.15 4.61 2.42
CA MET A 99 12.18 5.04 1.02
C MET A 99 11.66 3.96 0.08
N LEU A 100 12.09 2.72 0.30
CA LEU A 100 11.62 1.55 -0.45
C LEU A 100 10.12 1.34 -0.25
N ALA A 101 9.63 1.33 1.00
CA ALA A 101 8.21 1.12 1.30
C ALA A 101 7.34 2.22 0.66
N MET A 102 7.69 3.50 0.85
CA MET A 102 6.99 4.63 0.23
C MET A 102 6.94 4.51 -1.30
N LYS A 103 8.02 4.02 -1.93
CA LYS A 103 8.08 3.85 -3.38
C LYS A 103 7.19 2.71 -3.87
N ARG A 104 7.03 1.65 -3.07
CA ARG A 104 6.11 0.54 -3.35
C ARG A 104 4.65 1.03 -3.31
N GLU A 105 4.27 1.80 -2.29
CA GLU A 105 2.93 2.41 -2.19
C GLU A 105 2.66 3.37 -3.36
N GLU A 106 3.64 4.19 -3.76
CA GLU A 106 3.51 5.07 -4.93
C GLU A 106 3.19 4.27 -6.21
N LYS A 107 3.85 3.11 -6.40
CA LYS A 107 3.61 2.23 -7.55
C LYS A 107 2.25 1.56 -7.49
N ALA A 108 1.82 1.09 -6.32
CA ALA A 108 0.50 0.50 -6.12
C ALA A 108 -0.62 1.54 -6.38
N LEU A 109 -0.46 2.75 -5.84
CA LEU A 109 -1.34 3.88 -6.12
C LEU A 109 -1.41 4.20 -7.62
N ALA A 110 -0.25 4.26 -8.30
CA ALA A 110 -0.21 4.52 -9.74
C ALA A 110 -0.88 3.40 -10.55
N LEU A 111 -0.73 2.14 -10.12
CA LEU A 111 -1.38 0.99 -10.73
C LEU A 111 -2.90 1.10 -10.62
N TYR A 112 -3.46 1.32 -9.43
CA TYR A 112 -4.91 1.40 -9.27
C TYR A 112 -5.52 2.61 -9.99
N ASN A 113 -4.84 3.77 -9.98
CA ASN A 113 -5.25 4.92 -10.77
C ASN A 113 -5.24 4.64 -12.28
N LYS A 114 -4.32 3.79 -12.76
CA LYS A 114 -4.31 3.36 -14.16
C LYS A 114 -5.47 2.41 -14.45
N LEU A 115 -5.70 1.42 -13.59
CA LEU A 115 -6.77 0.44 -13.75
C LEU A 115 -8.16 1.10 -13.68
N GLU A 116 -8.34 2.11 -12.83
CA GLU A 116 -9.56 2.93 -12.79
C GLU A 116 -9.91 3.53 -14.17
N LYS A 117 -8.89 3.97 -14.92
CA LYS A 117 -9.06 4.57 -16.26
C LYS A 117 -9.33 3.53 -17.34
N GLU A 118 -8.96 2.27 -17.12
CA GLU A 118 -9.16 1.17 -18.07
C GLU A 118 -10.56 0.55 -17.95
N VAL A 119 -11.27 0.75 -16.83
CA VAL A 119 -12.64 0.25 -16.65
C VAL A 119 -13.69 1.27 -17.04
N GLU A 120 -14.82 0.81 -17.55
CA GLU A 120 -15.93 1.68 -17.97
C GLU A 120 -17.02 1.80 -16.91
N ASP A 121 -17.30 0.71 -16.19
CA ASP A 121 -18.42 0.64 -15.26
C ASP A 121 -18.16 1.42 -13.96
N ALA A 122 -19.21 2.06 -13.45
CA ALA A 122 -19.10 2.95 -12.30
C ALA A 122 -18.72 2.23 -11.00
N LYS A 123 -19.05 0.94 -10.87
CA LYS A 123 -18.77 0.18 -9.63
C LYS A 123 -17.28 -0.19 -9.56
N SER A 124 -16.71 -0.68 -10.65
CA SER A 124 -15.28 -0.99 -10.73
C SER A 124 -14.43 0.27 -10.59
N LYS A 125 -14.85 1.39 -11.21
CA LYS A 125 -14.20 2.70 -10.99
C LYS A 125 -14.19 3.05 -9.51
N LYS A 126 -15.34 2.96 -8.84
CA LYS A 126 -15.44 3.26 -7.42
C LYS A 126 -14.57 2.34 -6.59
N LEU A 127 -14.52 1.05 -6.90
CA LEU A 127 -13.63 0.10 -6.20
C LEU A 127 -12.15 0.47 -6.38
N PHE A 128 -11.69 0.82 -7.58
CA PHE A 128 -10.32 1.29 -7.77
C PHE A 128 -10.02 2.61 -7.07
N GLN A 129 -11.01 3.50 -6.93
CA GLN A 129 -10.87 4.71 -6.12
C GLN A 129 -10.72 4.38 -4.63
N VAL A 130 -11.45 3.38 -4.13
CA VAL A 130 -11.29 2.89 -2.76
C VAL A 130 -9.89 2.35 -2.54
N LEU A 131 -9.41 1.47 -3.43
CA LEU A 131 -8.06 0.91 -3.37
C LEU A 131 -7.00 2.02 -3.43
N SER A 132 -7.09 2.92 -4.41
CA SER A 132 -6.18 4.07 -4.53
C SER A 132 -6.16 4.95 -3.27
N GLN A 133 -7.30 5.11 -2.60
CA GLN A 133 -7.35 5.88 -1.36
C GLN A 133 -6.64 5.17 -0.21
N GLU A 134 -6.71 3.85 -0.09
CA GLU A 134 -5.95 3.12 0.93
C GLU A 134 -4.44 3.24 0.68
N GLU A 135 -3.96 3.00 -0.56
CA GLU A 135 -2.55 3.20 -0.91
C GLU A 135 -2.07 4.64 -0.63
N ALA A 136 -2.91 5.64 -0.92
CA ALA A 136 -2.59 7.03 -0.63
C ALA A 136 -2.43 7.30 0.88
N LYS A 137 -3.21 6.62 1.73
CA LYS A 137 -3.05 6.72 3.20
C LYS A 137 -1.75 6.08 3.66
N HIS A 138 -1.37 4.92 3.11
CA HIS A 138 -0.11 4.25 3.49
C HIS A 138 1.08 5.06 3.04
N LYS A 139 1.06 5.53 1.79
CA LYS A 139 2.04 6.46 1.25
C LYS A 139 2.20 7.66 2.19
N LEU A 140 1.13 8.37 2.54
CA LEU A 140 1.22 9.52 3.44
C LEU A 140 1.76 9.15 4.83
N PHE A 141 1.34 8.02 5.38
CA PHE A 141 1.81 7.52 6.68
C PHE A 141 3.33 7.26 6.67
N LEU A 142 3.83 6.56 5.65
CA LEU A 142 5.25 6.26 5.49
C LEU A 142 6.06 7.53 5.20
N GLU A 143 5.54 8.44 4.37
CA GLU A 143 6.17 9.73 4.08
C GLU A 143 6.26 10.62 5.32
N THR A 144 5.25 10.58 6.18
CA THR A 144 5.29 11.28 7.48
C THR A 144 6.30 10.66 8.42
N LYS A 145 6.33 9.32 8.54
CA LYS A 145 7.35 8.61 9.34
C LYS A 145 8.77 8.91 8.86
N TYR A 146 8.98 9.01 7.55
CA TYR A 146 10.26 9.40 6.98
C TYR A 146 10.65 10.83 7.34
N ASP A 147 9.73 11.79 7.19
CA ASP A 147 9.99 13.18 7.57
C ASP A 147 10.32 13.32 9.07
N ASP A 148 9.57 12.64 9.95
CA ASP A 148 9.82 12.62 11.39
C ASP A 148 11.19 12.01 11.72
N TYR A 149 11.56 10.91 11.07
CA TYR A 149 12.87 10.28 11.25
C TYR A 149 14.02 11.19 10.82
N MET A 150 13.89 11.82 9.65
CA MET A 150 14.90 12.74 9.13
C MET A 150 15.04 14.00 9.99
N ALA A 151 13.95 14.50 10.56
CA ALA A 151 13.98 15.61 11.50
C ALA A 151 14.74 15.25 12.79
N ASN A 152 14.46 14.07 13.37
CA ASN A 152 15.11 13.62 14.60
C ASN A 152 16.61 13.30 14.43
N MET A 153 17.05 12.98 13.21
CA MET A 153 18.46 12.71 12.86
C MET A 153 19.26 13.98 12.54
N GLY A 154 18.57 15.10 12.27
CA GLY A 154 19.17 16.37 11.85
C GLY A 154 19.51 17.34 12.98
N ASP A 155 19.10 17.05 14.21
CA ASP A 155 19.47 17.74 15.46
C ASP A 155 20.63 17.04 16.18
#